data_AF-A0A537DHE1-F1
#
_entry.id   AF-A0A537DHE1-F1
#
_cell.length_a   1.000
_cell.length_b   1.000
_cell.length_c   1.000
_cell.angle_alpha   90.00
_cell.angle_beta   90.00
_cell.angle_gamma   90.00
#
_symmetry.space_group_name_H-M   'P 1'
#
loop_
_entity.id
_entity.type
_entity.pdbx_description
1 polymer ?
#
loop_
_entity_poly.entity_id
_entity_poly.type
_entity_poly.pdbx_seq_one_letter_code
_entity_poly.pdbx_strand_id
1 'polypeptide(L)'
;MDAAEEQRMLEEKVGKALEEARTKLDTAMENLSKGVTDSEKIVWLAEEAAEYSSLLYSLTYSLEDEDPPVPVRKRNAELIPLVKESSESLRRATELRDKSPLEGYQHLRVAVYKLREAHHILGKTGSKKLPISN
;
A
#
# COMPACT_ATOMS: atom_id res chain seq x y z
N MET A 1 -10.17 -11.35 -29.19
CA MET A 1 -9.04 -10.79 -28.43
C MET A 1 -7.97 -11.85 -28.43
N ASP A 2 -6.80 -11.56 -29.00
CA ASP A 2 -5.65 -12.46 -28.88
C ASP A 2 -5.01 -12.31 -27.49
N ALA A 3 -4.20 -13.28 -27.08
CA ALA A 3 -3.58 -13.28 -25.76
C ALA A 3 -2.66 -12.06 -25.52
N ALA A 4 -2.09 -11.47 -26.58
CA ALA A 4 -1.22 -10.31 -26.46
C ALA A 4 -2.04 -9.02 -26.24
N GLU A 5 -3.22 -8.91 -26.83
CA GLU A 5 -4.17 -7.82 -26.59
C GLU A 5 -4.73 -7.89 -25.16
N GLU A 6 -5.08 -9.09 -24.70
CA GLU A 6 -5.51 -9.31 -23.31
C GLU A 6 -4.43 -8.89 -22.30
N GLN A 7 -3.19 -9.33 -22.52
CA GLN A 7 -2.06 -8.98 -21.66
C GLN A 7 -1.85 -7.47 -21.59
N ARG A 8 -1.85 -6.77 -22.73
CA ARG A 8 -1.70 -5.30 -22.76
C ARG A 8 -2.80 -4.59 -21.97
N MET A 9 -4.05 -5.07 -22.07
CA MET A 9 -5.16 -4.51 -21.31
C MET A 9 -4.99 -4.73 -19.81
N LEU A 10 -4.49 -5.89 -19.39
CA LEU A 10 -4.22 -6.19 -17.98
C LEU A 10 -3.08 -5.29 -17.45
N GLU A 11 -1.99 -5.14 -18.20
CA GLU A 11 -0.87 -4.26 -17.86
C GLU A 11 -1.30 -2.79 -17.73
N GLU A 12 -2.19 -2.32 -18.63
CA GLU A 12 -2.76 -0.98 -18.53
C GLU A 12 -3.58 -0.81 -17.24
N LYS A 13 -4.39 -1.80 -16.88
CA LYS A 13 -5.16 -1.77 -15.62
C LYS A 13 -4.24 -1.76 -14.40
N VAL A 14 -3.15 -2.54 -14.41
CA VAL A 14 -2.12 -2.50 -13.35
C VAL A 14 -1.52 -1.10 -13.24
N GLY A 15 -1.18 -0.47 -14.36
CA GLY A 15 -0.67 0.90 -14.38
C GLY A 15 -1.62 1.91 -13.75
N LYS A 16 -2.92 1.83 -14.08
CA LYS A 16 -3.96 2.70 -13.48
C LYS A 16 -4.12 2.46 -11.98
N ALA A 17 -4.12 1.20 -11.55
CA ALA A 17 -4.23 0.85 -10.13
C ALA A 17 -3.04 1.38 -9.32
N LEU A 18 -1.82 1.23 -9.83
CA LEU A 18 -0.60 1.75 -9.21
C LEU A 18 -0.62 3.28 -9.08
N GLU A 19 -1.07 4.00 -10.11
CA GLU A 19 -1.19 5.46 -10.06
C GLU A 19 -2.26 5.91 -9.06
N GLU A 20 -3.38 5.19 -9.00
CA GLU A 20 -4.43 5.44 -8.02
C GLU A 20 -3.94 5.20 -6.58
N ALA A 21 -3.21 4.11 -6.33
CA ALA A 21 -2.58 3.84 -5.05
C ALA A 21 -1.57 4.94 -4.67
N ARG A 22 -0.77 5.40 -5.64
CA ARG A 22 0.20 6.49 -5.45
C ARG A 22 -0.48 7.79 -5.07
N THR A 23 -1.54 8.17 -5.78
CA THR A 23 -2.30 9.39 -5.50
C THR A 23 -2.90 9.39 -4.09
N LYS A 24 -3.49 8.27 -3.68
CA LYS A 24 -4.04 8.12 -2.31
C LYS A 24 -2.95 8.14 -1.25
N LEU A 25 -1.80 7.55 -1.53
CA LEU A 25 -0.67 7.55 -0.62
C LEU A 25 -0.05 8.94 -0.46
N ASP A 26 0.09 9.70 -1.54
CA ASP A 26 0.51 11.10 -1.49
C ASP A 26 -0.46 11.93 -0.65
N THR A 27 -1.77 11.70 -0.82
CA THR A 27 -2.82 12.33 0.02
C THR A 27 -2.67 11.94 1.50
N ALA A 28 -2.37 10.69 1.81
CA ALA A 28 -2.14 10.22 3.17
C ALA A 28 -0.92 10.89 3.81
N MET A 29 0.20 10.99 3.08
CA MET A 29 1.41 11.67 3.56
C MET A 29 1.14 13.15 3.88
N GLU A 30 0.45 13.86 2.99
CA GLU A 30 0.12 15.26 3.22
C GLU A 30 -0.77 15.45 4.45
N ASN A 31 -1.80 14.62 4.62
CA ASN A 31 -2.73 14.74 5.75
C ASN A 31 -2.06 14.43 7.08
N LEU A 32 -1.18 13.42 7.10
CA LEU A 32 -0.37 13.09 8.28
C LEU A 32 0.56 14.24 8.67
N SER A 33 1.21 14.89 7.70
CA SER A 33 2.07 16.05 7.98
C SER A 33 1.32 17.26 8.52
N LYS A 34 0.02 17.39 8.18
CA LYS A 34 -0.86 18.49 8.60
C LYS A 34 -1.62 18.18 9.90
N GLY A 35 -1.53 16.96 10.42
CA GLY A 35 -2.20 16.55 11.66
C GLY A 35 -3.73 16.50 11.56
N VAL A 36 -4.27 16.15 10.40
CA VAL A 36 -5.72 16.15 10.13
C VAL A 36 -6.44 15.02 10.88
N THR A 37 -7.65 15.28 11.37
CA THR A 37 -8.44 14.37 12.24
C THR A 37 -8.89 13.07 11.57
N ASP A 38 -8.91 12.99 10.24
CA ASP A 38 -9.38 11.81 9.48
C ASP A 38 -8.22 10.95 8.93
N SER A 39 -7.03 11.08 9.51
CA SER A 39 -5.82 10.38 9.05
C SER A 39 -6.00 8.86 8.94
N GLU A 40 -6.78 8.24 9.83
CA GLU A 40 -7.09 6.79 9.77
C GLU A 40 -7.76 6.40 8.45
N LYS A 41 -8.87 7.06 8.11
CA LYS A 41 -9.62 6.79 6.89
C LYS A 41 -8.78 7.02 5.63
N ILE A 42 -7.94 8.05 5.63
CA ILE A 42 -7.12 8.39 4.48
C ILE A 42 -6.00 7.33 4.28
N VAL A 43 -5.37 6.88 5.37
CA VAL A 43 -4.38 5.79 5.31
C VAL A 43 -5.04 4.48 4.90
N TRP A 44 -6.25 4.17 5.40
CA TRP A 44 -7.01 2.99 4.97
C TRP A 44 -7.31 3.02 3.46
N LEU A 45 -7.73 4.15 2.90
CA LEU A 45 -7.97 4.26 1.46
C LEU A 45 -6.69 4.01 0.63
N ALA A 46 -5.52 4.43 1.13
CA ALA A 46 -4.24 4.12 0.51
C ALA A 46 -3.88 2.64 0.63
N GLU A 47 -4.14 2.00 1.78
CA GLU A 47 -3.98 0.55 1.98
C GLU A 47 -4.83 -0.24 0.98
N GLU A 48 -6.12 0.05 0.87
CA GLU A 48 -7.05 -0.64 -0.02
C GLU A 48 -6.62 -0.54 -1.49
N ALA A 49 -6.20 0.65 -1.93
CA ALA A 49 -5.72 0.83 -3.29
C ALA A 49 -4.40 0.09 -3.56
N ALA A 50 -3.49 0.02 -2.57
CA ALA A 50 -2.27 -0.75 -2.69
C ALA A 50 -2.55 -2.26 -2.72
N GLU A 51 -3.48 -2.76 -1.90
CA GLU A 51 -3.87 -4.18 -1.88
C GLU A 51 -4.58 -4.59 -3.18
N TYR A 52 -5.50 -3.75 -3.67
CA TYR A 52 -6.13 -3.94 -4.98
C TYR A 52 -5.09 -3.97 -6.11
N SER A 53 -4.13 -3.04 -6.09
CA SER A 53 -3.03 -3.03 -7.05
C SER A 53 -2.21 -4.31 -6.97
N SER A 54 -1.90 -4.79 -5.77
CA SER A 54 -1.17 -6.03 -5.52
C SER A 54 -1.87 -7.24 -6.14
N LEU A 55 -3.17 -7.37 -5.88
CA LEU A 55 -3.97 -8.46 -6.44
C LEU A 55 -3.95 -8.43 -7.97
N LEU A 56 -4.26 -7.28 -8.57
CA LEU A 56 -4.29 -7.14 -10.02
C LEU A 56 -2.92 -7.40 -10.66
N TYR A 57 -1.85 -6.96 -10.00
CA TYR A 57 -0.48 -7.21 -10.42
C TYR A 57 -0.17 -8.71 -10.42
N SER A 58 -0.44 -9.42 -9.32
CA SER A 58 -0.19 -10.88 -9.24
C SER A 58 -0.92 -11.66 -10.34
N LEU A 59 -2.20 -11.32 -10.58
CA LEU A 59 -3.02 -11.93 -11.63
C LEU A 59 -2.46 -11.65 -13.03
N THR A 60 -2.03 -10.41 -13.29
CA THR A 60 -1.52 -9.98 -14.60
C THR A 60 -0.21 -10.67 -14.97
N TYR A 61 0.62 -11.00 -13.99
CA TYR A 61 1.92 -11.62 -14.21
C TYR A 61 1.98 -13.10 -13.77
N SER A 62 0.83 -13.71 -13.45
CA SER A 62 0.72 -15.10 -12.98
C SER A 62 1.68 -15.42 -11.82
N LEU A 63 1.77 -14.51 -10.87
CA LEU A 63 2.63 -14.64 -9.69
C LEU A 63 1.88 -15.36 -8.57
N GLU A 64 2.59 -16.21 -7.83
CA GLU A 64 2.06 -16.78 -6.60
C GLU A 64 1.85 -15.67 -5.55
N ASP A 65 0.76 -15.78 -4.78
CA ASP A 65 0.49 -14.84 -3.69
C ASP A 65 1.44 -15.15 -2.53
N GLU A 66 2.59 -14.49 -2.54
CA GLU A 66 3.57 -14.56 -1.47
C GLU A 66 3.32 -13.44 -0.47
N ASP A 67 3.22 -13.82 0.80
CA ASP A 67 3.27 -12.84 1.88
C ASP A 67 4.64 -12.15 1.87
N PRO A 68 4.68 -10.81 1.97
CA PRO A 68 5.95 -10.11 2.05
C PRO A 68 6.70 -10.59 3.30
N PRO A 69 8.03 -10.69 3.26
CA PRO A 69 8.80 -11.01 4.44
C PRO A 69 8.47 -10.00 5.54
N VAL A 70 7.78 -10.45 6.58
CA VAL A 70 7.37 -9.62 7.72
C VAL A 70 8.65 -9.19 8.45
N PRO A 71 9.05 -7.91 8.41
CA PRO A 71 10.19 -7.46 9.19
C PRO A 71 9.89 -7.71 10.66
N VAL A 72 10.90 -8.17 11.42
CA VAL A 72 10.77 -8.35 12.87
C VAL A 72 10.28 -7.02 13.46
N ARG A 73 9.04 -7.04 13.97
CA ARG A 73 8.35 -5.85 14.48
C ARG A 73 9.27 -5.06 15.40
N LYS A 74 9.76 -3.90 14.95
CA LYS A 74 10.32 -2.92 15.87
C LYS A 74 9.15 -2.49 16.75
N ARG A 75 9.30 -2.68 18.06
CA ARG A 75 8.29 -2.35 19.08
C ARG A 75 7.80 -0.89 19.04
N ASN A 76 8.47 -0.05 18.25
CA ASN A 76 8.26 1.38 18.07
C ASN A 76 8.13 1.76 16.58
N ALA A 77 7.46 0.97 15.74
CA ALA A 77 7.19 1.39 14.36
C ALA A 77 6.37 2.69 14.38
N GLU A 78 6.96 3.77 13.86
CA GLU A 78 6.33 5.08 13.83
C GLU A 78 5.48 5.24 12.57
N LEU A 79 4.33 5.90 12.73
CA LEU A 79 3.34 6.06 11.66
C LEU A 79 3.90 6.72 10.40
N ILE A 80 4.60 7.85 10.55
CA ILE A 80 5.11 8.64 9.41
C ILE A 80 6.18 7.85 8.62
N PRO A 81 7.21 7.24 9.25
CA PRO A 81 8.15 6.37 8.56
C PRO A 81 7.50 5.24 7.77
N LEU A 82 6.48 4.56 8.33
CA LEU A 82 5.77 3.47 7.63
C LEU A 82 5.15 3.95 6.31
N VAL A 83 4.43 5.09 6.34
CA VAL A 83 3.77 5.65 5.15
C VAL A 83 4.78 6.20 4.14
N LYS A 84 5.91 6.75 4.60
CA LYS A 84 6.99 7.19 3.71
C LYS A 84 7.66 6.01 3.02
N GLU A 85 7.95 4.96 3.76
CA GLU A 85 8.58 3.76 3.24
C GLU A 85 7.66 2.96 2.29
N SER A 86 6.34 3.00 2.51
CA SER A 86 5.39 2.42 1.55
C SER A 86 5.39 3.19 0.24
N SER A 87 5.59 4.52 0.26
CA SER A 87 5.68 5.35 -0.95
C SER A 87 6.92 4.99 -1.78
N GLU A 88 8.07 4.80 -1.12
CA GLU A 88 9.27 4.31 -1.80
C GLU A 88 9.07 2.91 -2.37
N SER A 89 8.42 2.01 -1.62
CA SER A 89 8.16 0.65 -2.08
C SER A 89 7.22 0.62 -3.28
N LEU A 90 6.17 1.44 -3.29
CA LEU A 90 5.25 1.59 -4.41
C LEU A 90 5.95 2.17 -5.66
N ARG A 91 6.84 3.17 -5.48
CA ARG A 91 7.65 3.70 -6.57
C ARG A 91 8.51 2.61 -7.21
N ARG A 92 9.18 1.78 -6.40
CA ARG A 92 9.99 0.65 -6.87
C ARG A 92 9.15 -0.37 -7.63
N ALA A 93 7.95 -0.70 -7.14
CA ALA A 93 7.02 -1.58 -7.83
C ALA A 93 6.69 -1.07 -9.25
N THR A 94 6.41 0.23 -9.39
CA THR A 94 6.15 0.85 -10.70
C THR A 94 7.38 0.83 -11.62
N GLU A 95 8.57 1.13 -11.10
CA GLU A 95 9.83 1.16 -11.87
C GLU A 95 10.27 -0.23 -12.37
N LEU A 96 9.95 -1.27 -11.61
CA LEU A 96 10.34 -2.66 -11.86
C LEU A 96 9.30 -3.44 -12.65
N ARG A 97 8.08 -2.91 -12.80
CA ARG A 97 6.96 -3.61 -13.45
C ARG A 97 7.33 -4.30 -14.76
N ASP A 98 7.98 -3.57 -15.65
CA ASP A 98 8.30 -4.04 -17.00
C ASP A 98 9.69 -4.73 -17.08
N LYS A 99 10.44 -4.75 -15.97
CA LYS A 99 11.83 -5.26 -15.90
C LYS A 99 11.95 -6.56 -15.12
N SER A 100 11.24 -6.62 -14.00
CA SER A 100 11.27 -7.70 -13.02
C SER A 100 9.91 -7.73 -12.31
N PRO A 101 8.87 -8.32 -12.94
CA PRO A 101 7.53 -8.32 -12.38
C PRO A 101 7.47 -8.88 -10.95
N LEU A 102 8.18 -9.98 -10.68
CA LEU A 102 8.25 -10.59 -9.37
C LEU A 102 8.84 -9.64 -8.31
N GLU A 103 9.96 -8.99 -8.59
CA GLU A 103 10.58 -8.04 -7.66
C GLU A 103 9.69 -6.80 -7.44
N GLY A 104 9.05 -6.30 -8.51
CA GLY A 104 8.08 -5.22 -8.41
C GLY A 104 6.88 -5.60 -7.53
N TYR A 105 6.37 -6.82 -7.67
CA TYR A 105 5.31 -7.36 -6.82
C TYR A 105 5.75 -7.49 -5.36
N GLN A 106 6.95 -7.99 -5.07
CA GLN A 106 7.49 -8.06 -3.72
C GLN A 106 7.56 -6.67 -3.05
N HIS A 107 8.00 -5.66 -3.79
CA HIS A 107 7.97 -4.27 -3.32
C HIS A 107 6.55 -3.76 -3.05
N LEU A 108 5.59 -4.12 -3.90
CA LEU A 108 4.18 -3.76 -3.71
C LEU A 108 3.59 -4.43 -2.45
N ARG A 109 3.90 -5.70 -2.21
CA ARG A 109 3.52 -6.40 -0.97
C ARG A 109 4.10 -5.72 0.28
N VAL A 110 5.36 -5.29 0.21
CA VAL A 110 5.99 -4.49 1.29
C VAL A 110 5.23 -3.16 1.52
N ALA A 111 4.78 -2.49 0.45
CA ALA A 111 4.00 -1.27 0.57
C ALA A 111 2.66 -1.52 1.29
N VAL A 112 1.93 -2.57 0.91
CA VAL A 112 0.68 -2.99 1.58
C VAL A 112 0.91 -3.26 3.05
N TYR A 113 1.91 -4.08 3.38
CA TYR A 113 2.21 -4.44 4.76
C TYR A 113 2.44 -3.21 5.64
N LYS A 114 3.21 -2.23 5.16
CA LYS A 114 3.51 -1.00 5.90
C LYS A 114 2.27 -0.12 6.07
N LEU A 115 1.43 -0.03 5.04
CA LEU A 115 0.16 0.71 5.12
C LEU A 115 -0.82 0.07 6.11
N ARG A 116 -0.89 -1.26 6.13
CA ARG A 116 -1.69 -2.01 7.11
C ARG A 116 -1.23 -1.78 8.54
N GLU A 117 0.08 -1.78 8.79
CA GLU A 117 0.60 -1.47 10.13
C GLU A 117 0.35 0.01 10.50
N ALA A 118 0.47 0.94 9.54
CA ALA A 118 0.15 2.35 9.75
C ALA A 118 -1.34 2.58 10.10
N HIS A 119 -2.24 1.95 9.34
CA HIS A 119 -3.68 1.96 9.59
C HIS A 119 -3.99 1.38 10.98
N HIS A 120 -3.40 0.25 11.34
CA HIS A 120 -3.58 -0.37 12.66
C HIS A 120 -3.16 0.54 13.82
N ILE A 121 -2.04 1.26 13.67
CA ILE A 121 -1.58 2.25 14.67
C ILE A 121 -2.62 3.35 14.85
N LEU A 122 -3.18 3.87 13.75
CA LEU A 122 -4.21 4.90 13.78
C LEU A 122 -5.51 4.42 14.44
N GLY A 123 -6.00 3.24 14.09
CA GLY A 123 -7.21 2.65 14.69
C GLY A 123 -7.06 2.39 16.20
N LYS A 124 -5.88 1.96 16.65
CA LYS A 124 -5.57 1.84 18.09
C LYS A 124 -5.53 3.17 18.82
N THR A 125 -5.09 4.23 18.15
CA THR A 125 -5.00 5.57 18.75
C THR A 125 -6.39 6.20 18.87
N GLY A 126 -7.27 5.97 17.90
CA GLY A 126 -8.70 6.34 17.99
C GLY A 126 -9.44 5.62 19.12
N SER A 127 -9.09 4.36 19.39
CA SER A 127 -9.71 3.52 20.43
C SER A 127 -9.30 3.88 21.88
N LYS A 128 -8.35 4.81 22.09
CA LYS A 128 -7.84 5.18 23.43
C LYS A 128 -8.60 6.31 24.16
N LYS A 129 -9.81 6.72 23.72
CA LYS A 129 -10.73 7.61 24.46
C LYS A 129 -11.96 6.78 24.90
N LEU A 130 -12.44 6.69 26.15
CA LEU A 130 -12.21 7.38 27.44
C LEU A 130 -12.29 6.33 28.59
N PRO A 131 -11.62 6.53 29.74
CA PRO A 131 -12.14 5.98 30.99
C PRO A 131 -13.41 6.77 31.35
N ILE A 132 -14.54 6.07 31.44
CA ILE A 132 -15.77 6.63 32.02
C ILE A 132 -15.51 6.75 33.51
N SER A 133 -15.26 7.97 33.98
CA SER A 133 -15.27 8.30 35.41
C SER A 133 -16.73 8.39 35.85
N ASN A 134 -17.16 7.45 36.70
CA ASN A 134 -18.43 7.54 37.45
C ASN A 134 -18.33 8.58 38.57
#